data_AF-A0A7Y5IUU4-F1
#
_entry.id   AF-A0A7Y5IUU4-F1
#
_cell.length_a   1.000
_cell.length_b   1.000
_cell.length_c   1.000
_cell.angle_alpha   90.00
_cell.angle_beta   90.00
_cell.angle_gamma   90.00
#
_symmetry.space_group_name_H-M   'P 1'
#
loop_
_entity.id
_entity.type
_entity.pdbx_description
1 polymer ?
#
loop_
_entity_poly.entity_id
_entity_poly.type
_entity_poly.pdbx_seq_one_letter_code
_entity_poly.pdbx_strand_id
1 'polypeptide(L)'
;MWLAITAILRPCSIAGTAQWQYILPNKSKRNVLDPEVAYHQQIAVMAEDMRWMQTRSTCSLAESYLGDARSVTKYLSDPVDAVITSPPYANNYDYADSLRFEMTFWGDVASWAEIHDRVRRFLIVSSSQHSSKERLREQDLLASPEVDPIRPELSSIVGQLAEIRETKGGKKHYHTMIPAYFRDIARVMHELRDVCRDGSRMCWVIGDSAPYGVYCPVDRWIGDLALAVGFKTWRFEKLRDRNIKWKNRKHKVPLKEGLLWIEG
;
A
#
# COMPACT_ATOMS: atom_id res chain seq x y z
N MET A 1 4.86 11.31 -23.49
CA MET A 1 4.67 10.04 -24.26
C MET A 1 4.57 8.82 -23.35
N TRP A 2 5.59 8.50 -22.54
CA TRP A 2 5.57 7.32 -21.65
C TRP A 2 4.31 7.22 -20.78
N LEU A 3 3.95 8.28 -20.04
CA LEU A 3 2.74 8.32 -19.21
C LEU A 3 1.44 8.03 -19.98
N ALA A 4 1.31 8.63 -21.17
CA ALA A 4 0.12 8.46 -22.00
C ALA A 4 0.00 7.03 -22.52
N ILE A 5 1.10 6.44 -22.98
CA ILE A 5 1.15 5.04 -23.42
C ILE A 5 0.80 4.11 -22.24
N THR A 6 1.45 4.29 -21.08
CA THR A 6 1.19 3.49 -19.88
C THR A 6 -0.30 3.54 -19.47
N ALA A 7 -0.93 4.71 -19.52
CA ALA A 7 -2.34 4.89 -19.16
C ALA A 7 -3.31 4.12 -20.09
N ILE A 8 -2.96 3.95 -21.37
CA ILE A 8 -3.82 3.26 -22.35
C ILE A 8 -3.52 1.77 -22.49
N LEU A 9 -2.45 1.24 -21.87
CA LEU A 9 -2.10 -0.18 -21.99
C LEU A 9 -3.26 -1.10 -21.60
N ARG A 10 -3.88 -0.89 -20.44
CA ARG A 10 -4.98 -1.77 -19.97
C ARG A 10 -6.25 -1.65 -20.81
N PRO A 11 -6.71 -0.46 -21.22
CA PRO A 11 -7.84 -0.32 -22.14
C PRO A 11 -7.64 -0.94 -23.52
N CYS A 12 -6.42 -0.89 -24.07
CA CYS A 12 -6.11 -1.40 -25.41
C CYS A 12 -5.68 -2.87 -25.43
N SER A 13 -5.28 -3.42 -24.28
CA SER A 13 -4.83 -4.81 -24.18
C SER A 13 -5.98 -5.81 -24.19
N ILE A 14 -5.82 -6.87 -25.00
CA ILE A 14 -6.71 -8.03 -24.99
C ILE A 14 -6.57 -8.86 -23.70
N ALA A 15 -5.52 -8.67 -22.90
CA ALA A 15 -5.32 -9.44 -21.68
C ALA A 15 -6.44 -9.16 -20.66
N GLY A 16 -7.01 -10.23 -20.12
CA GLY A 16 -8.03 -10.17 -19.07
C GLY A 16 -7.46 -9.55 -17.80
N THR A 17 -8.32 -8.88 -17.02
CA THR A 17 -7.93 -8.28 -15.74
C THR A 17 -8.97 -8.62 -14.67
N ALA A 18 -8.54 -9.12 -13.51
CA ALA A 18 -9.41 -9.30 -12.35
C ALA A 18 -9.70 -7.94 -11.71
N GLN A 19 -10.93 -7.42 -11.81
CA GLN A 19 -11.38 -6.17 -11.16
C GLN A 19 -10.30 -5.06 -11.12
N TRP A 20 -9.59 -4.85 -12.22
CA TRP A 20 -8.50 -3.85 -12.36
C TRP A 20 -7.21 -4.12 -11.55
N GLN A 21 -7.14 -5.21 -10.80
CA GLN A 21 -6.03 -5.54 -9.90
C GLN A 21 -4.91 -6.32 -10.59
N TYR A 22 -5.23 -7.50 -11.12
CA TYR A 22 -4.22 -8.44 -11.65
C TYR A 22 -4.54 -8.83 -13.07
N ILE A 23 -3.51 -9.00 -13.91
CA ILE A 23 -3.66 -9.60 -15.23
C ILE A 23 -4.04 -11.07 -15.07
N LEU A 24 -4.97 -11.52 -15.90
CA LEU A 24 -5.37 -12.90 -16.06
C LEU A 24 -4.97 -13.35 -17.48
N PRO A 25 -3.74 -13.87 -17.69
CA PRO A 25 -3.22 -14.16 -19.03
C PRO A 25 -4.09 -15.13 -19.84
N ASN A 26 -4.77 -16.05 -19.15
CA ASN A 26 -5.64 -17.06 -19.76
C ASN A 26 -7.07 -16.56 -20.01
N LYS A 27 -7.33 -15.27 -19.81
CA LYS A 27 -8.61 -14.64 -20.12
C LYS A 27 -8.37 -13.52 -21.11
N SER A 28 -9.31 -13.34 -22.02
CA SER A 28 -9.26 -12.25 -22.99
C SER A 28 -10.43 -11.30 -22.82
N LYS A 29 -10.18 -10.00 -22.96
CA LYS A 29 -11.20 -8.98 -23.09
C LYS A 29 -11.75 -9.02 -24.52
N ARG A 30 -13.08 -8.87 -24.65
CA ARG A 30 -13.74 -8.82 -25.97
C ARG A 30 -13.74 -7.41 -26.57
N ASN A 31 -13.90 -6.40 -25.73
CA ASN A 31 -13.93 -5.01 -26.14
C ASN A 31 -12.67 -4.33 -25.63
N VAL A 32 -11.81 -3.92 -26.55
CA VAL A 32 -10.60 -3.12 -26.28
C VAL A 32 -10.68 -1.86 -27.12
N LEU A 33 -10.05 -0.79 -26.64
CA LEU A 33 -9.96 0.43 -27.42
C LEU A 33 -8.87 0.31 -28.48
N ASP A 34 -9.10 0.93 -29.63
CA ASP A 34 -8.06 1.14 -30.62
C ASP A 34 -6.92 2.00 -30.00
N PRO A 35 -5.64 1.58 -30.12
CA PRO A 35 -4.52 2.27 -29.50
C PRO A 35 -4.36 3.73 -29.94
N GLU A 36 -4.58 4.04 -31.22
CA GLU A 36 -4.43 5.40 -31.74
C GLU A 36 -5.53 6.30 -31.19
N VAL A 37 -6.78 5.82 -31.20
CA VAL A 37 -7.92 6.52 -30.61
C VAL A 37 -7.71 6.77 -29.11
N ALA A 38 -7.33 5.74 -28.36
CA ALA A 38 -7.10 5.85 -26.92
C ALA A 38 -5.95 6.81 -26.60
N TYR A 39 -4.87 6.77 -27.40
CA TYR A 39 -3.73 7.67 -27.23
C TYR A 39 -4.13 9.12 -27.43
N HIS A 40 -4.84 9.45 -28.52
CA HIS A 40 -5.29 10.82 -28.77
C HIS A 40 -6.23 11.33 -27.68
N GLN A 41 -7.16 10.50 -27.22
CA GLN A 41 -8.04 10.83 -26.10
C GLN A 41 -7.24 11.10 -24.82
N GLN A 42 -6.28 10.23 -24.48
CA GLN A 42 -5.46 10.39 -23.28
C GLN A 42 -4.57 11.64 -23.34
N ILE A 43 -4.00 11.95 -24.51
CA ILE A 43 -3.23 13.18 -24.73
C ILE A 43 -4.12 14.41 -24.60
N ALA A 44 -5.35 14.38 -25.11
CA ALA A 44 -6.28 15.49 -24.96
C ALA A 44 -6.60 15.79 -23.50
N VAL A 45 -6.86 14.76 -22.68
CA VAL A 45 -7.07 14.90 -21.22
C VAL A 45 -5.85 15.52 -20.55
N MET A 46 -4.65 14.96 -20.79
CA MET A 46 -3.41 15.50 -20.20
C MET A 46 -3.16 16.95 -20.63
N ALA A 47 -3.45 17.30 -21.88
CA ALA A 47 -3.30 18.66 -22.39
C ALA A 47 -4.29 19.64 -21.75
N GLU A 48 -5.53 19.21 -21.52
CA GLU A 48 -6.54 20.00 -20.81
C GLU A 48 -6.10 20.28 -19.37
N ASP A 49 -5.63 19.26 -18.64
CA ASP A 49 -5.11 19.40 -17.28
C ASP A 49 -3.92 20.38 -17.22
N MET A 50 -2.96 20.24 -18.16
CA MET A 50 -1.81 21.13 -18.23
C MET A 50 -2.22 22.59 -18.50
N ARG A 51 -3.14 22.82 -19.45
CA ARG A 51 -3.65 24.17 -19.73
C ARG A 51 -4.37 24.74 -18.50
N TRP A 52 -5.20 23.95 -17.85
CA TRP A 52 -5.90 24.36 -16.64
C TRP A 52 -4.92 24.78 -15.53
N MET A 53 -3.84 24.03 -15.34
CA MET A 53 -2.78 24.38 -14.38
C MET A 53 -2.02 25.65 -14.79
N GLN A 54 -1.69 25.80 -16.07
CA GLN A 54 -0.96 26.97 -16.59
C GLN A 54 -1.75 28.28 -16.44
N THR A 55 -3.10 28.22 -16.35
CA THR A 55 -3.91 29.40 -16.03
C THR A 55 -3.83 29.82 -14.56
N ARG A 56 -3.29 28.96 -13.67
CA ARG A 56 -3.25 29.17 -12.21
C ARG A 56 -1.84 29.37 -11.67
N SER A 57 -0.85 28.76 -12.31
CA SER A 57 0.54 28.87 -11.91
C SER A 57 1.46 28.88 -13.13
N THR A 58 2.54 29.67 -13.04
CA THR A 58 3.59 29.73 -14.06
C THR A 58 4.63 28.62 -13.90
N CYS A 59 4.74 28.02 -12.71
CA CYS A 59 5.62 26.89 -12.43
C CYS A 59 5.00 25.91 -11.42
N SER A 60 5.53 24.67 -11.40
CA SER A 60 5.22 23.72 -10.33
C SER A 60 6.09 24.04 -9.11
N LEU A 61 5.48 24.04 -7.92
CA LEU A 61 6.19 24.03 -6.64
C LEU A 61 6.34 22.61 -6.08
N ALA A 62 5.82 21.61 -6.79
CA ALA A 62 5.87 20.22 -6.35
C ALA A 62 7.20 19.59 -6.73
N GLU A 63 7.84 18.96 -5.75
CA GLU A 63 8.98 18.09 -5.92
C GLU A 63 8.55 16.63 -5.81
N SER A 64 9.21 15.75 -6.56
CA SER A 64 8.90 14.32 -6.57
C SER A 64 10.17 13.51 -6.39
N TYR A 65 10.14 12.64 -5.40
CA TYR A 65 11.29 11.84 -5.00
C TYR A 65 10.98 10.36 -5.25
N LEU A 66 11.85 9.69 -6.00
CA LEU A 66 11.85 8.23 -6.09
C LEU A 66 12.63 7.68 -4.90
N GLY A 67 11.94 7.09 -3.93
CA GLY A 67 12.57 6.62 -2.71
C GLY A 67 11.72 5.67 -1.88
N ASP A 68 12.28 5.29 -0.73
CA ASP A 68 11.63 4.47 0.30
C ASP A 68 11.19 5.37 1.45
N ALA A 69 9.91 5.30 1.83
CA ALA A 69 9.36 6.08 2.94
C ALA A 69 9.99 5.70 4.30
N ARG A 70 10.64 4.53 4.40
CA ARG A 70 11.47 4.12 5.55
C ARG A 70 12.84 4.81 5.55
N SER A 71 13.06 5.80 4.69
CA SER A 71 14.31 6.57 4.57
C SER A 71 14.03 7.99 4.06
N VAL A 72 12.89 8.58 4.44
CA VAL A 72 12.43 9.86 3.89
C VAL A 72 13.40 11.00 4.18
N THR A 73 14.11 10.94 5.31
CA THR A 73 15.14 11.88 5.74
C THR A 73 16.31 12.00 4.75
N LYS A 74 16.50 11.02 3.86
CA LYS A 74 17.52 11.08 2.80
C LYS A 74 17.16 12.04 1.66
N TYR A 75 15.89 12.37 1.51
CA TYR A 75 15.37 13.12 0.36
C TYR A 75 14.71 14.43 0.77
N LEU A 76 14.22 14.54 2.01
CA LEU A 76 13.61 15.75 2.54
C LEU A 76 14.53 16.39 3.57
N SER A 77 14.84 17.68 3.36
CA SER A 77 15.61 18.50 4.30
C SER A 77 14.76 19.59 4.97
N ASP A 78 13.69 20.04 4.31
CA ASP A 78 12.79 21.05 4.85
C ASP A 78 11.78 20.44 5.84
N PRO A 79 11.44 21.15 6.94
CA PRO A 79 10.44 20.69 7.89
C PRO A 79 9.05 20.56 7.25
N VAL A 80 8.38 19.46 7.55
CA VAL A 80 7.05 19.14 7.00
C VAL A 80 5.93 19.64 7.92
N ASP A 81 5.07 20.50 7.37
CA ASP A 81 3.86 21.01 8.02
C ASP A 81 2.75 19.95 8.14
N ALA A 82 2.57 19.16 7.08
CA ALA A 82 1.45 18.24 6.97
C ALA A 82 1.78 17.03 6.09
N VAL A 83 1.19 15.87 6.44
CA VAL A 83 1.32 14.61 5.69
C VAL A 83 -0.07 14.09 5.36
N ILE A 84 -0.37 13.89 4.08
CA ILE A 84 -1.63 13.28 3.63
C ILE A 84 -1.29 12.03 2.83
N THR A 85 -1.74 10.86 3.28
CA THR A 85 -1.40 9.60 2.59
C THR A 85 -2.43 8.50 2.80
N SER A 86 -2.28 7.42 2.04
CA SER A 86 -2.94 6.13 2.29
C SER A 86 -1.88 5.05 2.15
N PRO A 87 -1.40 4.46 3.26
CA PRO A 87 -0.34 3.45 3.19
C PRO A 87 -0.82 2.20 2.44
N PRO A 88 0.10 1.39 1.90
CA PRO A 88 -0.22 0.06 1.39
C PRO A 88 -1.05 -0.72 2.42
N TYR A 89 -2.21 -1.24 2.04
CA TYR A 89 -3.08 -1.88 3.03
C TYR A 89 -2.56 -3.27 3.40
N ALA A 90 -2.62 -3.64 4.68
CA ALA A 90 -2.27 -4.97 5.19
C ALA A 90 -3.30 -6.08 4.82
N ASN A 91 -3.75 -6.09 3.57
CA ASN A 91 -4.89 -6.88 3.09
C ASN A 91 -4.50 -7.99 2.09
N ASN A 92 -3.20 -8.28 1.97
CA ASN A 92 -2.63 -9.20 0.99
C ASN A 92 -2.83 -8.77 -0.47
N TYR A 93 -2.75 -7.47 -0.73
CA TYR A 93 -2.64 -6.91 -2.07
C TYR A 93 -1.17 -6.78 -2.45
N ASP A 94 -0.80 -7.35 -3.61
CA ASP A 94 0.56 -7.27 -4.15
C ASP A 94 0.64 -6.13 -5.17
N TYR A 95 1.08 -4.97 -4.69
CA TYR A 95 1.23 -3.76 -5.51
C TYR A 95 2.27 -3.92 -6.62
N ALA A 96 3.26 -4.80 -6.46
CA ALA A 96 4.24 -5.07 -7.51
C ALA A 96 3.62 -5.91 -8.63
N ASP A 97 2.88 -6.97 -8.29
CA ASP A 97 2.17 -7.78 -9.30
C ASP A 97 1.02 -7.01 -9.95
N SER A 98 0.42 -6.04 -9.25
CA SER A 98 -0.64 -5.22 -9.83
C SER A 98 -0.16 -4.33 -10.99
N LEU A 99 1.14 -3.99 -11.05
CA LEU A 99 1.76 -3.21 -12.13
C LEU A 99 2.57 -4.08 -13.11
N ARG A 100 2.49 -5.41 -12.97
CA ARG A 100 3.23 -6.35 -13.81
C ARG A 100 3.02 -6.11 -15.30
N PHE A 101 1.83 -5.68 -15.70
CA PHE A 101 1.50 -5.53 -17.11
C PHE A 101 2.32 -4.44 -17.76
N GLU A 102 2.31 -3.28 -17.12
CA GLU A 102 3.01 -2.08 -17.53
C GLU A 102 4.52 -2.34 -17.53
N MET A 103 5.04 -2.95 -16.46
CA MET A 103 6.45 -3.26 -16.33
C MET A 103 6.92 -4.28 -17.37
N THR A 104 6.11 -5.29 -17.71
CA THR A 104 6.45 -6.22 -18.79
C THR A 104 6.41 -5.55 -20.16
N PHE A 105 5.44 -4.66 -20.42
CA PHE A 105 5.36 -3.93 -21.68
C PHE A 105 6.61 -3.06 -21.92
N TRP A 106 7.11 -2.39 -20.87
CA TRP A 106 8.30 -1.54 -20.96
C TRP A 106 9.63 -2.31 -20.87
N GLY A 107 9.60 -3.63 -20.61
CA GLY A 107 10.80 -4.44 -20.45
C GLY A 107 11.48 -4.29 -19.09
N ASP A 108 10.83 -3.68 -18.10
CA ASP A 108 11.33 -3.54 -16.73
C ASP A 108 11.42 -4.89 -16.02
N VAL A 109 10.50 -5.81 -16.34
CA VAL A 109 10.47 -7.20 -15.83
C VAL A 109 10.13 -8.18 -16.95
N ALA A 110 10.96 -9.21 -17.14
CA ALA A 110 10.77 -10.25 -18.14
C ALA A 110 9.95 -11.45 -17.63
N SER A 111 9.83 -11.60 -16.30
CA SER A 111 9.09 -12.72 -15.71
C SER A 111 8.46 -12.37 -14.37
N TRP A 112 7.50 -13.19 -13.93
CA TRP A 112 6.89 -13.05 -12.61
C TRP A 112 7.89 -13.21 -11.46
N ALA A 113 8.93 -14.05 -11.66
CA ALA A 113 9.98 -14.25 -10.67
C ALA A 113 10.78 -12.96 -10.43
N GLU A 114 11.09 -12.25 -11.51
CA GLU A 114 11.92 -11.04 -11.50
C GLU A 114 11.25 -9.84 -10.81
N ILE A 115 9.92 -9.80 -10.77
CA ILE A 115 9.15 -8.77 -10.05
C ILE A 115 9.58 -8.69 -8.59
N HIS A 116 9.93 -9.83 -8.00
CA HIS A 116 10.37 -9.83 -6.62
C HIS A 116 11.65 -9.03 -6.43
N ASP A 117 12.68 -9.38 -7.20
CA ASP A 117 14.03 -8.86 -7.05
C ASP A 117 14.15 -7.42 -7.53
N ARG A 118 13.34 -7.01 -8.51
CA ARG A 118 13.37 -5.65 -9.06
C ARG A 118 12.46 -4.66 -8.35
N VAL A 119 11.36 -5.12 -7.75
CA VAL A 119 10.31 -4.21 -7.24
C VAL A 119 9.82 -4.61 -5.85
N ARG A 120 9.25 -5.81 -5.71
CA ARG A 120 8.49 -6.20 -4.51
C ARG A 120 9.30 -6.06 -3.22
N ARG A 121 10.57 -6.49 -3.22
CA ARG A 121 11.44 -6.46 -2.03
C ARG A 121 11.73 -5.04 -1.50
N PHE A 122 11.54 -4.02 -2.33
CA PHE A 122 11.76 -2.62 -1.95
C PHE A 122 10.49 -1.94 -1.43
N LEU A 123 9.33 -2.58 -1.56
CA LEU A 123 8.06 -2.04 -1.06
C LEU A 123 7.85 -2.35 0.42
N ILE A 124 6.89 -1.66 1.04
CA ILE A 124 6.33 -2.06 2.34
C ILE A 124 5.72 -3.47 2.21
N VAL A 125 5.95 -4.34 3.19
CA VAL A 125 5.39 -5.71 3.18
C VAL A 125 3.87 -5.68 3.37
N SER A 126 3.10 -5.72 2.28
CA SER A 126 1.62 -5.77 2.30
C SER A 126 1.03 -7.08 1.79
N SER A 127 1.88 -8.03 1.35
CA SER A 127 1.47 -9.30 0.74
C SER A 127 2.23 -10.49 1.33
N SER A 128 1.54 -11.63 1.46
CA SER A 128 2.14 -12.87 1.95
C SER A 128 3.13 -13.49 0.95
N GLN A 129 3.06 -13.08 -0.32
CA GLN A 129 4.07 -13.47 -1.33
C GLN A 129 5.40 -12.78 -1.04
N HIS A 130 5.36 -11.51 -0.64
CA HIS A 130 6.55 -10.79 -0.19
C HIS A 130 7.15 -11.50 1.04
N SER A 131 6.40 -11.63 2.13
CA SER A 131 6.93 -12.19 3.38
C SER A 131 7.45 -13.63 3.24
N SER A 132 6.80 -14.45 2.42
CA SER A 132 7.21 -15.83 2.15
C SER A 132 8.51 -15.90 1.35
N LYS A 133 8.67 -15.07 0.32
CA LYS A 133 9.85 -15.09 -0.56
C LYS A 133 11.11 -14.59 0.15
N GLU A 134 10.96 -13.59 1.01
CA GLU A 134 12.02 -13.09 1.91
C GLU A 134 12.33 -14.03 3.09
N ARG A 135 11.57 -15.14 3.23
CA ARG A 135 11.76 -16.13 4.32
C ARG A 135 11.76 -15.50 5.71
N LEU A 136 10.92 -14.48 5.91
CA LEU A 136 10.82 -13.78 7.18
C LEU A 136 10.38 -14.73 8.29
N ARG A 137 10.90 -14.51 9.50
CA ARG A 137 10.60 -15.33 10.67
C ARG A 137 9.81 -14.53 11.69
N GLU A 138 8.79 -15.16 12.26
CA GLU A 138 7.93 -14.53 13.28
C GLU A 138 8.75 -14.03 14.47
N GLN A 139 9.71 -14.83 14.94
CA GLN A 139 10.55 -14.51 16.09
C GLN A 139 11.36 -13.22 15.86
N ASP A 140 11.98 -13.09 14.69
CA ASP A 140 12.79 -11.91 14.34
C ASP A 140 11.90 -10.66 14.20
N LEU A 141 10.73 -10.81 13.57
CA LEU A 141 9.79 -9.70 13.37
C LEU A 141 9.17 -9.23 14.68
N LEU A 142 8.79 -10.17 15.55
CA LEU A 142 8.24 -9.86 16.86
C LEU A 142 9.31 -9.36 17.80
N ALA A 143 10.59 -9.73 17.63
CA ALA A 143 11.73 -9.24 18.40
C ALA A 143 12.09 -7.78 18.10
N SER A 144 11.69 -7.26 16.94
CA SER A 144 12.01 -5.91 16.45
C SER A 144 11.55 -4.81 17.44
N PRO A 145 12.43 -3.91 17.91
CA PRO A 145 12.05 -2.84 18.84
C PRO A 145 10.99 -1.90 18.25
N GLU A 146 10.94 -1.74 16.93
CA GLU A 146 9.99 -0.87 16.24
C GLU A 146 8.53 -1.27 16.49
N VAL A 147 8.25 -2.54 16.84
CA VAL A 147 6.88 -3.00 17.14
C VAL A 147 6.60 -3.14 18.64
N ASP A 148 7.52 -2.74 19.52
CA ASP A 148 7.36 -2.80 20.99
C ASP A 148 6.01 -2.30 21.50
N PRO A 149 5.51 -1.12 21.07
CA PRO A 149 4.27 -0.56 21.60
C PRO A 149 3.03 -1.44 21.39
N ILE A 150 3.05 -2.27 20.35
CA ILE A 150 1.93 -3.13 19.94
C ILE A 150 2.22 -4.62 20.09
N ARG A 151 3.45 -4.98 20.47
CA ARG A 151 3.98 -6.35 20.51
C ARG A 151 3.09 -7.34 21.25
N PRO A 152 2.52 -7.03 22.44
CA PRO A 152 1.71 -8.01 23.20
C PRO A 152 0.50 -8.51 22.39
N GLU A 153 -0.24 -7.59 21.78
CA GLU A 153 -1.42 -7.94 20.98
C GLU A 153 -1.04 -8.50 19.61
N LEU A 154 0.00 -7.93 18.98
CA LEU A 154 0.53 -8.41 17.71
C LEU A 154 0.97 -9.87 17.81
N SER A 155 1.63 -10.26 18.90
CA SER A 155 2.07 -11.64 19.16
C SER A 155 0.88 -12.61 19.22
N SER A 156 -0.21 -12.22 19.90
CA SER A 156 -1.43 -13.02 19.99
C SER A 156 -2.06 -13.23 18.60
N ILE A 157 -2.15 -12.17 17.79
CA ILE A 157 -2.69 -12.24 16.43
C ILE A 157 -1.79 -13.09 15.51
N VAL A 158 -0.47 -12.96 15.62
CA VAL A 158 0.50 -13.78 14.86
C VAL A 158 0.31 -15.26 15.16
N GLY A 159 0.21 -15.65 16.44
CA GLY A 159 -0.06 -17.03 16.84
C GLY A 159 -1.36 -17.58 16.25
N GLN A 160 -2.47 -16.83 16.37
CA GLN A 160 -3.76 -17.21 15.76
C GLN A 160 -3.68 -17.37 14.24
N LEU A 161 -2.97 -16.47 13.56
CA LEU A 161 -2.79 -16.54 12.11
C LEU A 161 -1.96 -17.77 11.70
N ALA A 162 -0.95 -18.14 12.49
CA ALA A 162 -0.12 -19.31 12.26
C ALA A 162 -0.92 -20.61 12.43
N GLU A 163 -1.75 -20.71 13.47
CA GLU A 163 -2.64 -21.86 13.69
C GLU A 163 -3.67 -21.99 12.55
N ILE A 164 -4.39 -20.90 12.23
CA ILE A 164 -5.43 -20.95 11.19
C ILE A 164 -4.83 -21.28 9.82
N ARG A 165 -3.60 -20.84 9.53
CA ARG A 165 -2.91 -21.15 8.28
C ARG A 165 -2.90 -22.65 7.98
N GLU A 166 -2.69 -23.50 8.99
CA GLU A 166 -2.63 -24.95 8.80
C GLU A 166 -3.96 -25.56 8.35
N THR A 167 -5.07 -24.87 8.60
CA THR A 167 -6.41 -25.27 8.15
C THR A 167 -6.76 -24.81 6.73
N LYS A 168 -5.95 -23.96 6.10
CA LYS A 168 -6.28 -23.30 4.82
C LYS A 168 -5.43 -23.89 3.69
N GLY A 169 -6.08 -24.36 2.62
CA GLY A 169 -5.37 -24.94 1.46
C GLY A 169 -4.32 -24.04 0.81
N GLY A 170 -4.49 -22.72 0.86
CA GLY A 170 -3.52 -21.78 0.32
C GLY A 170 -2.32 -21.45 1.22
N LYS A 171 -2.34 -21.86 2.50
CA LYS A 171 -1.28 -21.65 3.51
C LYS A 171 -0.55 -20.30 3.42
N LYS A 172 -1.29 -19.21 3.19
CA LYS A 172 -0.76 -17.86 3.09
C LYS A 172 -0.08 -17.45 4.39
N HIS A 173 1.09 -16.86 4.25
CA HIS A 173 1.97 -16.45 5.35
C HIS A 173 1.52 -15.13 6.00
N TYR A 174 0.26 -15.04 6.44
CA TYR A 174 -0.24 -13.85 7.13
C TYR A 174 0.43 -13.61 8.48
N HIS A 175 0.83 -14.70 9.16
CA HIS A 175 1.57 -14.67 10.41
C HIS A 175 2.94 -13.95 10.29
N THR A 176 3.60 -13.94 9.12
CA THR A 176 4.80 -13.10 8.90
C THR A 176 4.48 -11.80 8.18
N MET A 177 3.44 -11.75 7.33
CA MET A 177 3.06 -10.53 6.60
C MET A 177 2.63 -9.42 7.55
N ILE A 178 1.77 -9.71 8.53
CA ILE A 178 1.23 -8.69 9.46
C ILE A 178 2.32 -8.06 10.33
N PRO A 179 3.17 -8.81 11.05
CA PRO A 179 4.21 -8.17 11.86
C PRO A 179 5.28 -7.47 10.98
N ALA A 180 5.57 -7.97 9.78
CA ALA A 180 6.46 -7.27 8.84
C ALA A 180 5.87 -5.93 8.37
N TYR A 181 4.57 -5.89 8.08
CA TYR A 181 3.86 -4.66 7.74
C TYR A 181 4.00 -3.62 8.86
N PHE A 182 3.69 -3.98 10.10
CA PHE A 182 3.73 -3.02 11.22
C PHE A 182 5.15 -2.58 11.58
N ARG A 183 6.15 -3.45 11.45
CA ARG A 183 7.56 -3.05 11.56
C ARG A 183 7.93 -2.00 10.50
N ASP A 184 7.53 -2.22 9.26
CA ASP A 184 7.81 -1.28 8.18
C ASP A 184 7.07 0.05 8.39
N ILE A 185 5.81 0.03 8.84
CA ILE A 185 5.06 1.26 9.18
C ILE A 185 5.67 1.99 10.37
N ALA A 186 6.15 1.28 11.40
CA ALA A 186 6.83 1.90 12.52
C ALA A 186 8.10 2.64 12.09
N ARG A 187 8.87 2.08 11.15
CA ARG A 187 10.03 2.75 10.53
C ARG A 187 9.63 4.00 9.74
N VAL A 188 8.54 3.93 8.98
CA VAL A 188 7.99 5.12 8.30
C VAL A 188 7.57 6.19 9.32
N MET A 189 6.95 5.80 10.44
CA MET A 189 6.57 6.75 11.49
C MET A 189 7.78 7.44 12.13
N HIS A 190 8.86 6.70 12.36
CA HIS A 190 10.11 7.27 12.87
C HIS A 190 10.67 8.34 11.91
N GLU A 191 10.82 7.98 10.64
CA GLU A 191 11.30 8.89 9.59
C GLU A 191 10.39 10.12 9.41
N LEU A 192 9.07 9.94 9.50
CA LEU A 192 8.12 11.03 9.45
C LEU A 192 8.21 11.94 10.66
N ARG A 193 8.48 11.39 11.85
CA ARG A 193 8.68 12.21 13.04
C ARG A 193 9.88 13.12 12.90
N ASP A 194 10.98 12.61 12.33
CA ASP A 194 12.22 13.37 12.15
C ASP A 194 12.05 14.55 11.17
N VAL A 195 11.26 14.37 10.11
CA VAL A 195 11.04 15.46 9.12
C VAL A 195 9.85 16.36 9.47
N CYS A 196 8.89 15.89 10.26
CA CYS A 196 7.75 16.69 10.67
C CYS A 196 8.14 17.63 11.81
N ARG A 197 7.69 18.89 11.73
CA ARG A 197 7.90 19.86 12.82
C ARG A 197 6.90 19.68 13.97
N ASP A 198 7.16 20.33 15.09
CA ASP A 198 6.19 20.45 16.17
C ASP A 198 4.89 21.10 15.68
N GLY A 199 3.74 20.55 16.06
CA GLY A 199 2.43 21.01 15.59
C GLY A 199 2.08 20.56 14.16
N SER A 200 2.90 19.71 13.53
CA SER A 200 2.55 19.09 12.25
C SER A 200 1.27 18.27 12.34
N ARG A 201 0.54 18.13 11.23
CA ARG A 201 -0.67 17.30 11.17
C ARG A 201 -0.58 16.23 10.09
N MET A 202 -0.87 15.00 10.44
CA MET A 202 -1.00 13.92 9.47
C MET A 202 -2.44 13.45 9.34
N CYS A 203 -2.85 13.14 8.11
CA CYS A 203 -4.13 12.52 7.78
C CYS A 203 -3.89 11.29 6.92
N TRP A 204 -4.11 10.12 7.52
CA TRP A 204 -3.90 8.83 6.88
C TRP A 204 -5.24 8.18 6.58
N VAL A 205 -5.53 7.95 5.30
CA VAL A 205 -6.69 7.14 4.89
C VAL A 205 -6.33 5.67 5.06
N ILE A 206 -6.92 5.02 6.06
CA ILE A 206 -6.63 3.63 6.41
C ILE A 206 -7.92 2.86 6.66
N GLY A 207 -7.81 1.55 6.58
CA GLY A 207 -8.89 0.66 6.95
C GLY A 207 -8.36 -0.64 7.50
N ASP A 208 -9.16 -1.24 8.38
CA ASP A 208 -8.79 -2.45 9.08
C ASP A 208 -8.62 -3.63 8.11
N SER A 209 -7.96 -4.66 8.63
CA SER A 209 -7.77 -5.92 7.94
C SER A 209 -8.25 -7.08 8.81
N ALA A 210 -8.69 -8.16 8.15
CA ALA A 210 -8.94 -9.42 8.83
C ALA A 210 -8.39 -10.61 8.02
N PRO A 211 -7.06 -10.75 7.90
CA PRO A 211 -6.46 -11.93 7.27
C PRO A 211 -6.93 -13.19 8.00
N TYR A 212 -7.39 -14.18 7.23
CA TYR A 212 -8.03 -15.38 7.78
C TYR A 212 -9.23 -15.16 8.74
N GLY A 213 -9.79 -13.95 8.78
CA GLY A 213 -10.85 -13.60 9.71
C GLY A 213 -10.35 -13.24 11.11
N VAL A 214 -9.05 -13.09 11.32
CA VAL A 214 -8.47 -12.55 12.55
C VAL A 214 -8.40 -11.04 12.41
N TYR A 215 -9.18 -10.31 13.21
CA TYR A 215 -9.23 -8.84 13.16
C TYR A 215 -7.89 -8.24 13.60
N CYS A 216 -7.37 -7.30 12.79
CA CYS A 216 -6.20 -6.50 13.12
C CYS A 216 -6.65 -5.03 13.27
N PRO A 217 -6.51 -4.40 14.45
CA PRO A 217 -6.89 -3.00 14.68
C PRO A 217 -5.85 -2.05 14.09
N VAL A 218 -5.87 -1.88 12.76
CA VAL A 218 -4.83 -1.15 12.02
C VAL A 218 -4.75 0.30 12.48
N ASP A 219 -5.90 0.93 12.70
CA ASP A 219 -5.98 2.31 13.16
C ASP A 219 -5.30 2.53 14.51
N ARG A 220 -5.67 1.72 15.52
CA ARG A 220 -5.10 1.84 16.85
C ARG A 220 -3.61 1.54 16.85
N TRP A 221 -3.18 0.46 16.19
CA TRP A 221 -1.76 0.12 16.16
C TRP A 221 -0.90 1.18 15.49
N ILE A 222 -1.36 1.78 14.39
CA ILE A 222 -0.63 2.90 13.77
C ILE A 222 -0.61 4.11 14.70
N GLY A 223 -1.71 4.40 15.41
CA GLY A 223 -1.76 5.46 16.41
C GLY A 223 -0.78 5.24 17.58
N ASP A 224 -0.75 4.04 18.13
CA ASP A 224 0.15 3.66 19.24
C ASP A 224 1.62 3.73 18.82
N LEU A 225 1.94 3.31 17.59
CA LEU A 225 3.28 3.47 17.00
C LEU A 225 3.65 4.94 16.81
N ALA A 226 2.70 5.79 16.39
CA ALA A 226 2.93 7.23 16.24
C ALA A 226 3.26 7.91 17.59
N LEU A 227 2.53 7.57 18.65
CA LEU A 227 2.83 8.08 19.99
C LEU A 227 4.21 7.64 20.47
N ALA A 228 4.57 6.39 20.21
CA ALA A 228 5.85 5.83 20.65
C ALA A 228 7.07 6.50 20.00
N VAL A 229 6.94 6.99 18.76
CA VAL A 229 8.04 7.72 18.10
C VAL A 229 8.09 9.21 18.45
N GLY A 230 7.08 9.75 19.16
CA GLY A 230 7.09 11.14 19.63
C GLY A 230 6.03 12.06 19.01
N PHE A 231 5.03 11.53 18.30
CA PHE A 231 3.80 12.31 18.05
C PHE A 231 2.97 12.42 19.34
N LYS A 232 2.16 13.47 19.46
CA LYS A 232 1.49 13.84 20.71
C LYS A 232 0.11 13.22 20.87
N THR A 233 -0.68 13.18 19.80
CA THR A 233 -2.05 12.67 19.83
C THR A 233 -2.40 11.96 18.53
N TRP A 234 -3.41 11.09 18.60
CA TRP A 234 -4.09 10.59 17.42
C TRP A 234 -5.60 10.46 17.66
N ARG A 235 -6.39 10.55 16.59
CA ARG A 235 -7.82 10.22 16.59
C ARG A 235 -8.21 9.54 15.28
N PHE A 236 -9.23 8.69 15.33
CA PHE A 236 -9.77 8.04 14.14
C PHE A 236 -11.18 8.52 13.84
N GLU A 237 -11.42 8.93 12.59
CA GLU A 237 -12.71 9.36 12.08
C GLU A 237 -13.23 8.35 11.06
N LYS A 238 -14.24 7.57 11.44
CA LYS A 238 -14.79 6.52 10.57
C LYS A 238 -15.56 7.16 9.40
N LEU A 239 -15.18 6.82 8.17
CA LEU A 239 -15.89 7.25 6.96
C LEU A 239 -16.93 6.24 6.49
N ARG A 240 -16.61 4.94 6.58
CA ARG A 240 -17.53 3.88 6.13
C ARG A 240 -17.25 2.54 6.79
N ASP A 241 -18.30 1.72 6.83
CA ASP A 241 -18.16 0.30 7.12
C ASP A 241 -17.74 -0.47 5.86
N ARG A 242 -16.89 -1.45 6.08
CA ARG A 242 -16.40 -2.41 5.09
C ARG A 242 -16.90 -3.80 5.46
N ASN A 243 -16.97 -4.66 4.46
CA ASN A 243 -17.45 -6.04 4.62
C ASN A 243 -18.96 -6.19 4.96
N ILE A 244 -19.78 -5.16 4.72
CA ILE A 244 -21.21 -5.16 5.08
C ILE A 244 -22.18 -5.49 3.93
N LYS A 245 -21.84 -5.17 2.67
CA LYS A 245 -22.80 -5.24 1.54
C LYS A 245 -22.92 -6.61 0.86
N TRP A 246 -21.87 -7.43 0.90
CA TRP A 246 -21.82 -8.71 0.19
C TRP A 246 -21.28 -9.79 1.13
N LYS A 247 -21.81 -11.03 1.02
CA LYS A 247 -21.21 -12.19 1.72
C LYS A 247 -19.77 -12.35 1.26
N ASN A 248 -18.84 -11.83 2.05
CA ASN A 248 -17.43 -11.96 1.76
C ASN A 248 -17.03 -13.42 1.94
N ARG A 249 -16.49 -13.98 0.86
CA ARG A 249 -16.07 -15.38 0.80
C ARG A 249 -14.86 -15.66 1.70
N LYS A 250 -14.15 -14.63 2.18
CA LYS A 250 -12.94 -14.74 3.00
C LYS A 250 -13.21 -14.71 4.51
N HIS A 251 -14.04 -13.79 4.99
CA HIS A 251 -14.40 -13.66 6.42
C HIS A 251 -15.67 -12.84 6.63
N LYS A 252 -16.29 -12.96 7.82
CA LYS A 252 -17.49 -12.20 8.21
C LYS A 252 -17.21 -11.02 9.15
N VAL A 253 -15.96 -10.81 9.54
CA VAL A 253 -15.55 -9.71 10.44
C VAL A 253 -15.96 -8.35 9.83
N PRO A 254 -16.78 -7.54 10.51
CA PRO A 254 -17.04 -6.15 10.12
C PRO A 254 -15.74 -5.36 10.19
N LEU A 255 -15.45 -4.58 9.15
CA LEU A 255 -14.26 -3.73 9.10
C LEU A 255 -14.69 -2.28 8.93
N LYS A 256 -13.77 -1.34 9.17
CA LYS A 256 -13.99 0.09 8.93
C LYS A 256 -12.86 0.67 8.09
N GLU A 257 -13.15 1.79 7.44
CA GLU A 257 -12.18 2.66 6.79
C GLU A 257 -12.50 4.10 7.18
N GLY A 258 -11.44 4.90 7.34
CA GLY A 258 -11.55 6.24 7.86
C GLY A 258 -10.25 7.02 7.80
N LEU A 259 -10.27 8.16 8.46
CA LEU A 259 -9.14 9.07 8.57
C LEU A 259 -8.48 8.89 9.94
N LEU A 260 -7.24 8.46 9.95
CA LEU A 260 -6.38 8.52 11.12
C LEU A 260 -5.65 9.86 11.13
N TRP A 261 -6.01 10.70 12.09
CA TRP A 261 -5.37 11.98 12.34
C TRP A 261 -4.29 11.80 13.40
N ILE A 262 -3.09 12.30 13.15
CA ILE A 262 -1.94 12.27 14.07
C ILE A 262 -1.38 13.68 14.19
N GLU A 263 -1.10 14.15 15.41
CA GLU A 263 -0.58 15.49 15.66
C GLU A 263 0.80 15.46 16.31
N GLY A 264 1.68 16.35 15.86
CA GLY A 264 3.08 16.43 16.25
C GLY A 264 3.43 17.42 17.34
#